data_AF-A0A260VL85-F1
#
_entry.id   AF-A0A260VL85-F1
#
_cell.length_a   1.000
_cell.length_b   1.000
_cell.length_c   1.000
_cell.angle_alpha   90.00
_cell.angle_beta   90.00
_cell.angle_gamma   90.00
#
_symmetry.space_group_name_H-M   'P 1'
#
loop_
_entity.id
_entity.type
_entity.pdbx_description
1 polymer ?
#
loop_
_entity_poly.entity_id
_entity_poly.type
_entity_poly.pdbx_seq_one_letter_code
_entity_poly.pdbx_strand_id
1 'polypeptide(L)'
;MLWPERSTPWTAWTTPRSTSGSPACWPPRPNSTTQRSASACGGEDAADFLGQCARAASSVIDLLNGPDRDRLALCEAPRCGQLFLQDRPNQQWCCSACGNRARAARHHAVKKDRS
;
A
#
# COMPACT_ATOMS: atom_id res chain seq x y z
N MET A 1 35.21 21.52 -10.83
CA MET A 1 33.80 21.06 -10.90
C MET A 1 33.50 20.38 -9.58
N LEU A 2 32.93 21.13 -8.63
CA LEU A 2 32.64 20.67 -7.28
C LEU A 2 31.18 20.22 -7.25
N TRP A 3 30.97 18.92 -7.07
CA TRP A 3 29.65 18.34 -6.82
C TRP A 3 29.22 18.75 -5.41
N PRO A 4 28.02 19.33 -5.19
CA PRO A 4 27.57 19.63 -3.84
C PRO A 4 27.25 18.32 -3.12
N GLU A 5 28.05 17.99 -2.11
CA GLU A 5 27.70 17.06 -1.03
C GLU A 5 26.51 17.63 -0.25
N ARG A 6 25.30 17.51 -0.81
CA ARG A 6 24.08 17.53 0.01
C ARG A 6 23.85 16.12 0.50
N SER A 7 24.37 15.88 1.69
CA SER A 7 24.00 14.79 2.59
C SER A 7 22.53 14.96 3.00
N THR A 8 21.59 14.68 2.09
CA THR A 8 20.24 14.30 2.52
C THR A 8 20.36 12.89 3.06
N PRO A 9 20.19 12.68 4.38
CA PRO A 9 20.25 11.34 4.91
C PRO A 9 19.11 10.54 4.30
N TRP A 10 19.41 9.35 3.81
CA TRP A 10 18.43 8.41 3.27
C TRP A 10 17.29 8.11 4.28
N THR A 11 17.41 8.51 5.55
CA THR A 11 16.34 8.40 6.54
C THR A 11 15.16 9.36 6.35
N ALA A 12 15.25 10.34 5.44
CA ALA A 12 14.14 11.28 5.20
C ALA A 12 12.89 10.65 4.56
N TRP A 13 13.03 9.50 3.89
CA TRP A 13 11.89 8.75 3.32
C TRP A 13 11.40 7.58 4.19
N THR A 14 12.09 7.25 5.28
CA THR A 14 11.74 6.12 6.16
C THR A 14 10.89 6.48 7.36
N THR A 15 10.33 7.70 7.44
CA THR A 15 9.21 7.90 8.37
C THR A 15 7.96 7.34 7.69
N PRO A 16 7.40 6.18 8.09
CA PRO A 16 6.07 5.83 7.63
C PRO A 16 5.14 6.91 8.16
N ARG A 17 4.62 7.76 7.28
CA ARG A 17 3.45 8.58 7.60
C ARG A 17 2.38 7.58 8.03
N SER A 18 2.16 7.48 9.33
CA SER A 18 1.26 6.50 9.93
C SER A 18 -0.12 6.64 9.30
N THR A 19 -0.44 5.75 8.36
CA THR A 19 -1.74 5.63 7.70
C THR A 19 -2.60 4.76 8.59
N SER A 20 -3.11 5.30 9.70
CA SER A 20 -4.11 4.61 10.53
C SER A 20 -5.49 4.49 9.86
N GLY A 21 -5.65 5.00 8.63
CA GLY A 21 -6.82 4.73 7.81
C GLY A 21 -6.54 3.60 6.83
N SER A 22 -6.59 2.33 7.27
CA SER A 22 -6.66 1.19 6.35
C SER A 22 -7.82 1.42 5.38
N PRO A 23 -7.58 1.60 4.07
CA PRO A 23 -8.67 1.71 3.12
C PRO A 23 -9.37 0.35 3.04
N ALA A 24 -10.70 0.37 2.98
CA ALA A 24 -11.59 -0.79 2.88
C ALA A 24 -11.41 -1.64 1.58
N CYS A 25 -10.23 -1.61 0.97
CA CYS A 25 -9.88 -2.28 -0.28
C CYS A 25 -8.92 -3.46 -0.12
N TRP A 26 -8.30 -3.61 1.06
CA TRP A 26 -7.52 -4.79 1.42
C TRP A 26 -8.29 -5.54 2.49
N PRO A 27 -8.21 -6.90 2.55
CA PRO A 27 -9.03 -7.64 3.50
C PRO A 27 -8.81 -7.05 4.90
N PRO A 28 -9.89 -6.78 5.65
CA PRO A 28 -9.75 -6.24 6.99
C PRO A 28 -8.86 -7.18 7.78
N ARG A 29 -7.90 -6.63 8.53
CA ARG A 29 -7.18 -7.45 9.50
C ARG A 29 -8.23 -8.11 10.39
N PRO A 30 -8.20 -9.44 10.60
CA PRO A 30 -9.06 -10.05 11.59
C PRO A 30 -8.79 -9.35 12.93
N ASN A 31 -9.85 -9.07 13.68
CA ASN A 31 -9.71 -8.47 15.00
C ASN A 31 -8.77 -9.34 15.86
N SER A 32 -7.97 -8.69 16.70
CA SER A 32 -6.90 -9.31 17.48
C SER A 32 -7.35 -10.41 18.44
N THR A 33 -8.65 -10.66 18.57
CA THR A 33 -9.23 -11.70 19.43
C THR A 33 -8.95 -13.12 18.93
N THR A 34 -8.68 -13.31 17.63
CA THR A 34 -8.41 -14.66 17.07
C THR A 34 -6.92 -15.01 16.97
N GLN A 35 -6.00 -14.07 17.25
CA GLN A 35 -4.55 -14.38 17.29
C GLN A 35 -4.12 -14.76 18.71
N ARG A 36 -4.54 -15.93 19.15
CA ARG A 36 -3.93 -16.62 20.30
C ARG A 36 -3.72 -18.08 19.95
N SER A 37 -2.81 -18.33 19.00
CA SER A 37 -2.13 -19.62 18.95
C SER A 37 -1.07 -19.60 20.05
N ALA A 38 -1.45 -20.14 21.20
CA ALA A 38 -0.47 -20.61 22.18
C ALA A 38 0.25 -21.82 21.59
N SER A 39 1.58 -21.83 21.56
CA SER A 39 2.45 -22.93 22.01
C SER A 39 3.93 -22.59 21.76
N ALA A 40 4.78 -23.17 22.61
CA ALA A 40 6.19 -22.84 22.84
C ALA A 40 7.19 -23.50 21.87
N CYS A 41 8.44 -22.98 21.87
CA CYS A 41 9.62 -23.28 21.03
C CYS A 41 9.79 -22.39 19.76
N GLY A 42 10.16 -21.12 19.94
CA GLY A 42 10.18 -20.08 18.89
C GLY A 42 11.28 -20.14 17.80
N GLY A 43 11.68 -21.34 17.36
CA GLY A 43 12.60 -21.52 16.22
C GLY A 43 11.88 -21.81 14.89
N GLU A 44 10.78 -22.55 14.94
CA GLU A 44 9.97 -22.95 13.78
C GLU A 44 9.16 -21.77 13.19
N ASP A 45 8.65 -20.88 14.03
CA ASP A 45 7.90 -19.68 13.59
C ASP A 45 8.73 -18.72 12.73
N ALA A 46 10.03 -18.58 13.03
CA ALA A 46 10.92 -17.68 12.32
C ALA A 46 11.28 -18.23 10.93
N ALA A 47 11.52 -19.54 10.83
CA ALA A 47 11.74 -20.22 9.56
C ALA A 47 10.49 -20.19 8.67
N ASP A 48 9.31 -20.38 9.26
CA ASP A 48 8.03 -20.28 8.56
C ASP A 48 7.74 -18.86 8.08
N PHE A 49 7.98 -17.84 8.91
CA PHE A 49 7.83 -16.44 8.52
C PHE A 49 8.78 -16.07 7.38
N LEU A 50 10.06 -16.46 7.47
CA LEU A 50 11.03 -16.23 6.40
C LEU A 50 10.61 -16.96 5.11
N GLY A 51 10.10 -18.18 5.20
CA GLY A 51 9.55 -18.92 4.08
C GLY A 51 8.36 -18.20 3.41
N GLN A 52 7.45 -17.62 4.21
CA GLN A 52 6.35 -16.81 3.70
C GLN A 52 6.86 -15.53 3.00
N CYS A 53 7.84 -14.85 3.59
CA CYS A 53 8.47 -13.68 2.97
C CYS A 53 9.16 -14.04 1.64
N ALA A 54 9.88 -15.17 1.59
CA ALA A 54 10.53 -15.64 0.38
C ALA A 54 9.50 -15.91 -0.73
N ARG A 55 8.40 -16.60 -0.42
CA ARG A 55 7.31 -16.83 -1.39
C ARG A 55 6.68 -15.52 -1.87
N ALA A 56 6.38 -14.60 -0.95
CA ALA A 56 5.83 -13.29 -1.31
C ALA A 56 6.78 -12.49 -2.20
N ALA A 57 8.08 -12.48 -1.89
CA ALA A 57 9.10 -11.82 -2.70
C ALA A 57 9.19 -12.42 -4.11
N SER A 58 9.20 -13.76 -4.23
CA SER A 58 9.18 -14.42 -5.54
C SER A 58 7.94 -14.06 -6.35
N SER A 59 6.74 -14.11 -5.75
CA SER A 59 5.50 -13.72 -6.46
C SER A 59 5.50 -12.26 -6.91
N VAL A 60 6.10 -11.35 -6.12
CA VAL A 60 6.25 -9.95 -6.53
C VAL A 60 7.24 -9.82 -7.69
N ILE A 61 8.36 -10.55 -7.66
CA ILE A 61 9.33 -10.56 -8.76
C ILE A 61 8.68 -11.08 -10.04
N ASP A 62 7.90 -12.15 -9.96
CA ASP A 62 7.18 -12.71 -11.10
C ASP A 62 6.16 -11.70 -11.67
N LEU A 63 5.41 -11.03 -10.80
CA LEU A 63 4.46 -9.99 -11.19
C LEU A 63 5.14 -8.82 -11.93
N LEU A 64 6.29 -8.37 -11.43
CA LEU A 64 7.03 -7.25 -12.00
C LEU A 64 7.72 -7.59 -13.33
N ASN A 65 8.03 -8.85 -13.57
CA ASN A 65 8.62 -9.33 -14.82
C ASN A 65 7.59 -9.89 -15.80
N GLY A 66 6.34 -10.07 -15.37
CA GLY A 66 5.25 -10.62 -16.16
C GLY A 66 4.50 -9.57 -17.01
N PRO A 67 3.49 -10.02 -17.78
CA PRO A 67 2.68 -9.14 -18.64
C PRO A 67 1.81 -8.17 -17.85
N ASP A 68 1.53 -8.47 -16.57
CA ASP A 68 0.74 -7.62 -15.69
C ASP A 68 1.49 -6.38 -15.20
N ARG A 69 2.79 -6.28 -15.48
CA ARG A 69 3.61 -5.11 -15.13
C ARG A 69 3.01 -3.81 -15.64
N ASP A 70 2.54 -3.78 -16.88
CA ASP A 70 1.99 -2.55 -17.48
C ASP A 70 0.59 -2.21 -16.94
N ARG A 71 -0.04 -3.15 -16.23
CA ARG A 71 -1.34 -2.94 -15.56
C ARG A 71 -1.17 -2.43 -14.13
N LEU A 72 0.03 -2.41 -13.57
CA LEU A 72 0.27 -1.86 -12.24
C LEU A 72 0.08 -0.34 -12.23
N ALA A 73 -0.88 0.13 -11.45
CA ALA A 73 -1.20 1.55 -11.30
C ALA A 73 -1.23 1.95 -9.82
N LEU A 74 -0.94 3.22 -9.56
CA LEU A 74 -1.10 3.84 -8.24
C LEU A 74 -2.50 4.40 -8.08
N CYS A 75 -3.14 4.14 -6.94
CA CYS A 75 -4.47 4.68 -6.68
C CYS A 75 -4.44 6.19 -6.43
N GLU A 76 -5.16 6.94 -7.27
CA GLU A 76 -5.24 8.41 -7.22
C GLU A 76 -6.17 8.96 -6.12
N ALA A 77 -6.78 8.10 -5.31
CA ALA A 77 -7.68 8.56 -4.26
C ALA A 77 -6.90 9.28 -3.14
N PRO A 78 -7.47 10.35 -2.55
CA PRO A 78 -6.81 11.07 -1.47
C PRO A 78 -6.49 10.09 -0.33
N ARG A 79 -5.22 10.12 0.10
CA ARG A 79 -4.66 9.27 1.18
C ARG A 79 -4.62 7.76 0.90
N CYS A 80 -4.79 7.29 -0.34
CA CYS A 80 -4.66 5.86 -0.65
C CYS A 80 -3.23 5.47 -1.03
N GLY A 81 -2.74 5.91 -2.20
CA GLY A 81 -1.38 5.65 -2.67
C GLY A 81 -1.00 4.17 -2.86
N GLN A 82 -1.97 3.26 -2.85
CA GLN A 82 -1.73 1.82 -2.99
C GLN A 82 -1.55 1.43 -4.46
N LEU A 83 -0.70 0.42 -4.69
CA LEU A 83 -0.60 -0.23 -6.00
C LEU A 83 -1.79 -1.18 -6.21
N PHE A 84 -2.31 -1.21 -7.43
CA PHE A 84 -3.35 -2.15 -7.84
C PHE A 84 -3.14 -2.56 -9.29
N LEU A 85 -3.70 -3.71 -9.67
CA LEU A 85 -3.77 -4.14 -11.05
C LEU A 85 -4.99 -3.52 -11.72
N GLN A 86 -4.74 -2.78 -12.78
CA GLN A 86 -5.76 -2.13 -13.58
C GLN A 86 -6.45 -3.18 -14.47
N ASP A 87 -7.74 -3.41 -14.22
CA ASP A 87 -8.56 -4.30 -15.04
C ASP A 87 -9.16 -3.57 -16.25
N ARG A 88 -9.35 -2.26 -16.13
CA ARG A 88 -9.91 -1.41 -17.20
C ARG A 88 -9.03 -0.18 -17.41
N PRO A 89 -8.79 0.26 -18.66
CA PRO A 89 -7.86 1.36 -18.97
C PRO A 89 -8.23 2.70 -18.31
N ASN A 90 -9.49 2.89 -17.93
CA ASN A 90 -9.99 4.11 -17.27
C ASN A 90 -10.13 3.97 -15.74
N GLN A 91 -9.67 2.86 -15.15
CA GLN A 91 -9.75 2.64 -13.71
C GLN A 91 -8.64 3.43 -13.00
N GLN A 92 -9.02 4.54 -12.36
CA GLN A 92 -8.13 5.44 -11.62
C GLN A 92 -8.01 5.07 -10.12
N TRP A 93 -8.85 4.15 -9.63
CA TRP A 93 -8.93 3.81 -8.21
C TRP A 93 -8.91 2.29 -7.99
N CYS A 94 -8.23 1.86 -6.93
CA CYS A 94 -8.14 0.45 -6.57
C CYS A 94 -9.49 -0.18 -6.19
N CYS A 95 -10.46 0.62 -5.73
CA CYS A 95 -11.81 0.15 -5.41
C CYS A 95 -12.86 1.27 -5.43
N SER A 96 -14.14 0.89 -5.29
CA SER A 96 -15.28 1.82 -5.21
C SER A 96 -15.20 2.78 -4.02
N ALA A 97 -14.75 2.32 -2.85
CA ALA A 97 -14.59 3.17 -1.67
C ALA A 97 -13.57 4.30 -1.89
N CYS A 98 -12.47 4.02 -2.59
CA CYS A 98 -11.49 5.02 -3.00
C CYS A 98 -12.09 6.04 -3.97
N GLY A 99 -12.92 5.59 -4.92
CA GLY A 99 -13.67 6.47 -5.80
C GLY A 99 -14.66 7.39 -5.08
N ASN A 100 -15.37 6.87 -4.08
CA ASN A 100 -16.28 7.68 -3.25
C ASN A 100 -15.51 8.76 -2.45
N ARG A 101 -14.36 8.41 -1.85
CA ARG A 101 -13.51 9.40 -1.17
C ARG A 101 -13.01 10.49 -2.12
N ALA A 102 -12.60 10.11 -3.34
CA ALA A 102 -12.14 11.09 -4.35
C ALA A 102 -13.26 12.06 -4.73
N ARG A 103 -14.50 11.57 -4.94
CA ARG A 103 -15.67 12.43 -5.21
C ARG A 103 -16.00 13.36 -4.05
N ALA A 104 -16.01 12.84 -2.81
CA ALA A 104 -16.26 13.65 -1.62
C ALA A 104 -15.23 14.79 -1.48
N ALA A 105 -13.94 14.48 -1.65
CA ALA A 105 -12.88 15.47 -1.56
C ALA A 105 -13.04 16.61 -2.58
N ARG A 106 -13.40 16.29 -3.84
CA ARG A 106 -13.69 17.32 -4.87
C ARG A 106 -14.84 18.22 -4.46
N HIS A 107 -15.94 17.64 -3.97
CA HIS A 107 -17.10 18.42 -3.52
C HIS A 107 -16.76 19.33 -2.32
N HIS A 108 -15.96 18.86 -1.37
CA HIS A 108 -15.50 19.69 -0.25
C HIS A 108 -14.56 20.83 -0.70
N ALA A 109 -13.70 20.59 -1.69
CA ALA A 109 -12.84 21.62 -2.25
C ALA A 109 -13.65 22.76 -2.89
N VAL A 110 -14.69 22.42 -3.67
CA VAL A 110 -15.61 23.41 -4.27
C VAL A 110 -16.34 24.23 -3.21
N LYS A 111 -16.79 23.59 -2.12
CA LYS A 111 -17.45 24.31 -1.02
C LYS A 111 -16.50 25.30 -0.31
N LYS A 112 -15.22 24.97 -0.21
CA LYS A 112 -14.21 25.83 0.42
C LYS A 112 -13.91 27.07 -0.42
N ASP A 113 -13.91 26.94 -1.74
CA ASP A 113 -13.72 28.05 -2.69
C ASP A 113 -14.89 29.06 -2.64
N ARG A 114 -16.11 28.59 -2.43
CA ARG A 114 -17.31 29.44 -2.39
C ARG A 114 -17.57 30.14 -1.05
N SER A 115 -16.70 29.98 -0.06
CA SER A 115 -16.87 30.54 1.30
C SER A 115 -15.79 31.56 1.60
#